data_AF-A0A609GJP6-F1
#
_entry.id   AF-A0A609GJP6-F1
#
_cell.length_a   1.000
_cell.length_b   1.000
_cell.length_c   1.000
_cell.angle_alpha   90.00
_cell.angle_beta   90.00
_cell.angle_gamma   90.00
#
_symmetry.space_group_name_H-M   'P 1'
#
loop_
_entity.id
_entity.type
_entity.pdbx_description
1 polymer ?
#
loop_
_entity_poly.entity_id
_entity_poly.type
_entity_poly.pdbx_seq_one_letter_code
_entity_poly.pdbx_strand_id
1 'polypeptide(L)'
;LSLVDNMALFIDEMAHPLQPIRMKGDELYGEDPYYVLYVTPRQWNDWYTSTSGKDWNQMMVRAVNRSKGFNHPLFKGECAMWRNILVRKYAGMPVRFFTGSKVWVSNNDLAANTKQIEVKTNIDRAMLLGAQALASAWGATNGGHFNLVREKTDAKNRDELTIDWITGLKKIRFADKNGKVNDHGVIAVDTAVRL
;
A
#
# COMPACT_ATOMS: atom_id res chain seq x y z
N LEU A 1 -0.83 -14.01 13.92
CA LEU A 1 0.12 -13.05 14.53
C LEU A 1 1.56 -13.22 14.02
N SER A 2 2.10 -14.44 14.05
CA SER A 2 3.48 -14.77 13.63
C SER A 2 3.90 -14.21 12.26
N LEU A 3 3.00 -14.18 11.26
CA LEU A 3 3.31 -13.58 9.96
C LEU A 3 3.66 -12.09 10.07
N VAL A 4 2.86 -11.32 10.81
CA VAL A 4 3.09 -9.87 10.99
C VAL A 4 4.36 -9.64 11.82
N ASP A 5 4.65 -10.49 12.80
CA ASP A 5 5.91 -10.47 13.55
C ASP A 5 7.12 -10.67 12.63
N ASN A 6 7.08 -11.70 11.78
CA ASN A 6 8.15 -12.00 10.83
C ASN A 6 8.31 -10.89 9.79
N MET A 7 7.20 -10.28 9.36
CA MET A 7 7.27 -9.13 8.46
C MET A 7 7.94 -7.92 9.10
N ALA A 8 7.63 -7.63 10.36
CA ALA A 8 8.28 -6.53 11.08
C ALA A 8 9.79 -6.77 11.19
N LEU A 9 10.20 -7.98 11.59
CA LEU A 9 11.60 -8.38 11.63
C LEU A 9 12.27 -8.29 10.26
N PHE A 10 11.59 -8.78 9.22
CA PHE A 10 12.10 -8.71 7.86
C PHE A 10 12.37 -7.27 7.42
N ILE A 11 11.47 -6.32 7.72
CA ILE A 11 11.63 -4.90 7.39
C ILE A 11 12.81 -4.29 8.16
N ASP A 12 12.94 -4.60 9.44
CA ASP A 12 14.03 -4.10 10.29
C ASP A 12 15.40 -4.62 9.84
N GLU A 13 15.46 -5.82 9.25
CA GLU A 13 16.68 -6.45 8.72
C GLU A 13 17.00 -6.08 7.26
N MET A 14 16.16 -5.30 6.58
CA MET A 14 16.40 -4.91 5.18
C MET A 14 17.64 -4.01 5.07
N ALA A 15 18.58 -4.37 4.18
CA ALA A 15 19.73 -3.52 3.85
C ALA A 15 19.33 -2.13 3.33
N HIS A 16 18.17 -2.05 2.66
CA HIS A 16 17.55 -0.83 2.18
C HIS A 16 16.09 -0.83 2.64
N PRO A 17 15.78 -0.34 3.85
CA PRO A 17 14.43 -0.43 4.40
C PRO A 17 13.46 0.41 3.57
N LEU A 18 12.20 -0.01 3.59
CA LEU A 18 11.11 0.79 3.06
C LEU A 18 11.09 2.15 3.74
N GLN A 19 10.83 3.21 2.98
CA GLN A 19 10.59 4.50 3.61
C GLN A 19 9.29 4.42 4.41
N PRO A 20 9.27 4.84 5.68
CA PRO A 20 8.06 4.79 6.49
C PRO A 20 7.05 5.83 6.03
N ILE A 21 5.77 5.59 6.31
CA ILE A 21 4.70 6.52 5.96
C ILE A 21 4.82 7.76 6.87
N ARG A 22 4.71 8.93 6.25
CA ARG A 22 4.69 10.22 6.96
C ARG A 22 3.38 10.91 6.69
N MET A 23 2.71 11.33 7.76
CA MET A 23 1.45 12.06 7.68
C MET A 23 1.61 13.44 8.29
N LYS A 24 0.86 14.41 7.76
CA LYS A 24 0.82 15.75 8.32
C LYS A 24 0.25 15.70 9.74
N GLY A 25 1.01 16.22 10.71
CA GLY A 25 0.62 16.26 12.13
C GLY A 25 1.07 15.04 12.95
N ASP A 26 1.72 14.05 12.33
CA ASP A 26 2.33 12.95 13.07
C ASP A 26 3.67 13.37 13.67
N GLU A 27 3.69 13.68 14.96
CA GLU A 27 4.88 14.14 15.69
C GLU A 27 5.90 13.01 15.91
N LEU A 28 5.45 11.75 15.88
CA LEU A 28 6.27 10.57 16.14
C LEU A 28 6.87 9.96 14.87
N TYR A 29 6.87 10.68 13.75
CA TYR A 29 7.32 10.17 12.45
C TYR A 29 8.82 9.75 12.45
N GLY A 30 9.64 10.40 13.28
CA GLY A 30 11.09 10.14 13.37
C GLY A 30 11.47 9.06 14.38
N GLU A 31 10.72 8.99 15.50
CA GLU A 31 11.04 8.12 16.63
C GLU A 31 10.38 6.73 16.51
N ASP A 32 9.15 6.67 15.98
CA ASP A 32 8.39 5.43 15.86
C ASP A 32 7.83 5.31 14.43
N PRO A 33 8.68 5.01 13.43
CA PRO A 33 8.25 4.90 12.03
C PRO A 33 7.29 3.73 11.84
N TYR A 34 6.29 3.89 10.97
CA TYR A 34 5.31 2.82 10.69
C TYR A 34 5.00 2.63 9.20
N TYR A 35 4.43 1.46 8.91
CA TYR A 35 4.00 1.01 7.58
C TYR A 35 2.53 0.61 7.62
N VAL A 36 1.87 0.56 6.46
CA VAL A 36 0.45 0.20 6.37
C VAL A 36 0.28 -1.10 5.60
N LEU A 37 -0.26 -2.12 6.26
CA LEU A 37 -0.61 -3.39 5.64
C LEU A 37 -2.10 -3.41 5.30
N TYR A 38 -2.39 -3.41 4.01
CA TYR A 38 -3.74 -3.64 3.51
C TYR A 38 -3.98 -5.13 3.29
N VAL A 39 -4.95 -5.69 4.01
CA VAL A 39 -5.34 -7.10 3.95
C VAL A 39 -6.75 -7.29 3.39
N THR A 40 -7.02 -8.46 2.81
CA THR A 40 -8.37 -8.83 2.39
C THR A 40 -9.27 -9.09 3.59
N PRO A 41 -10.60 -9.08 3.42
CA PRO A 41 -11.53 -9.45 4.49
C PRO A 41 -11.30 -10.86 5.05
N ARG A 42 -10.82 -11.82 4.23
CA ARG A 42 -10.54 -13.18 4.68
C ARG A 42 -9.25 -13.26 5.49
N GLN A 43 -8.19 -12.59 5.04
CA GLN A 43 -6.95 -12.45 5.80
C GLN A 43 -7.18 -11.73 7.13
N TRP A 44 -8.01 -10.69 7.15
CA TRP A 44 -8.41 -10.01 8.38
C TRP A 44 -9.16 -10.94 9.34
N ASN A 45 -10.14 -11.69 8.84
CA ASN A 45 -10.89 -12.62 9.67
C ASN A 45 -10.00 -13.72 10.26
N ASP A 46 -9.14 -14.32 9.45
CA ASP A 46 -8.16 -15.31 9.90
C ASP A 46 -7.23 -14.73 10.98
N TRP A 47 -6.71 -13.51 10.75
CA TRP A 47 -5.89 -12.82 11.72
C TRP A 47 -6.62 -12.50 13.03
N TYR A 48 -7.87 -12.04 12.95
CA TYR A 48 -8.72 -11.76 14.11
C TYR A 48 -8.97 -13.03 14.94
N THR A 49 -9.39 -14.12 14.28
CA THR A 49 -9.71 -15.39 14.97
C THR A 49 -8.48 -16.12 15.53
N SER A 50 -7.31 -15.90 14.93
CA SER A 50 -6.04 -16.52 15.36
C SER A 50 -5.31 -15.73 16.46
N THR A 51 -5.79 -14.54 16.81
CA THR A 51 -5.12 -13.66 17.79
C THR A 51 -5.87 -13.64 19.11
N SER A 52 -5.14 -13.66 20.23
CA SER A 52 -5.75 -13.60 21.55
C SER A 52 -6.44 -12.25 21.77
N GLY A 53 -7.54 -12.23 22.54
CA GLY A 53 -8.26 -10.99 22.84
C GLY A 53 -7.39 -9.94 23.57
N LYS A 54 -6.41 -10.40 24.36
CA LYS A 54 -5.44 -9.52 25.04
C LYS A 54 -4.55 -8.80 24.02
N ASP A 55 -3.96 -9.54 23.09
CA ASP A 55 -3.08 -8.97 22.07
C ASP A 55 -3.88 -8.08 21.11
N TRP A 56 -5.11 -8.48 20.78
CA TRP A 56 -6.01 -7.67 19.97
C TRP A 56 -6.27 -6.29 20.58
N ASN A 57 -6.62 -6.26 21.87
CA ASN A 57 -6.81 -5.01 22.60
C ASN A 57 -5.54 -4.15 22.63
N GLN A 58 -4.37 -4.76 22.84
CA GLN A 58 -3.09 -4.05 22.80
C GLN A 58 -2.84 -3.41 21.42
N MET A 59 -3.13 -4.14 20.34
CA MET A 59 -2.98 -3.62 18.96
C MET A 59 -3.91 -2.45 18.66
N MET A 60 -5.16 -2.53 19.12
CA MET A 60 -6.13 -1.44 18.96
C MET A 60 -5.72 -0.20 19.77
N VAL A 61 -5.31 -0.39 21.03
CA VAL A 61 -4.84 0.71 21.88
C VAL A 61 -3.61 1.38 21.27
N ARG A 62 -2.67 0.61 20.70
CA ARG A 62 -1.51 1.16 20.00
C ARG A 62 -1.91 2.01 18.80
N ALA A 63 -2.86 1.53 17.98
CA ALA A 63 -3.35 2.29 16.82
C ALA A 63 -4.00 3.62 17.25
N VAL A 64 -4.83 3.60 18.30
CA VAL A 64 -5.48 4.81 18.83
C VAL A 64 -4.44 5.77 19.41
N ASN A 65 -3.49 5.27 20.21
CA ASN A 65 -2.42 6.09 20.78
C ASN A 65 -1.56 6.74 19.68
N ARG A 66 -1.27 6.02 18.60
CA ARG A 66 -0.53 6.58 17.47
C ARG A 66 -1.26 7.73 16.81
N SER A 67 -2.59 7.66 16.70
CA SER A 67 -3.40 8.76 16.13
C SER A 67 -3.61 9.96 17.06
N LYS A 68 -3.11 9.92 18.30
CA LYS A 68 -3.22 11.08 19.20
C LYS A 68 -2.38 12.21 18.63
N GLY A 69 -2.97 13.40 18.55
CA GLY A 69 -2.32 14.58 17.97
C GLY A 69 -2.64 14.83 16.50
N PHE A 70 -3.12 13.83 15.74
CA PHE A 70 -3.56 14.06 14.36
C PHE A 70 -4.76 13.20 13.92
N ASN A 71 -5.76 13.86 13.34
CA ASN A 71 -7.04 13.23 13.02
C ASN A 71 -7.07 12.66 11.59
N HIS A 72 -6.40 11.53 11.34
CA HIS A 72 -6.32 10.93 10.00
C HIS A 72 -7.27 9.73 9.79
N PRO A 73 -8.00 9.63 8.65
CA PRO A 73 -8.92 8.53 8.36
C PRO A 73 -8.32 7.12 8.44
N LEU A 74 -7.00 7.00 8.20
CA LEU A 74 -6.25 5.74 8.30
C LEU A 74 -6.26 5.12 9.71
N PHE A 75 -6.50 5.91 10.76
CA PHE A 75 -6.64 5.40 12.12
C PHE A 75 -8.09 5.32 12.59
N LYS A 76 -9.06 5.58 11.69
CA LYS A 76 -10.50 5.53 11.98
C LYS A 76 -11.12 4.20 11.55
N GLY A 77 -12.09 3.75 12.31
CA GLY A 77 -12.77 2.46 12.10
C GLY A 77 -11.92 1.29 12.57
N GLU A 78 -12.17 0.11 12.00
CA GLU A 78 -11.43 -1.10 12.36
C GLU A 78 -10.00 -1.06 11.82
N CYS A 79 -9.05 -0.83 12.73
CA CYS A 79 -7.62 -0.90 12.48
C CYS A 79 -6.90 -1.47 13.71
N ALA A 80 -5.75 -2.09 13.48
CA ALA A 80 -4.94 -2.69 14.53
C ALA A 80 -3.46 -2.46 14.21
N MET A 81 -2.67 -2.06 15.19
CA MET A 81 -1.24 -1.77 14.98
C MET A 81 -0.37 -2.72 15.79
N TRP A 82 0.55 -3.40 15.11
CA TRP A 82 1.48 -4.35 15.72
C TRP A 82 2.88 -4.18 15.15
N ARG A 83 3.89 -4.07 16.02
CA ARG A 83 5.31 -3.86 15.64
C ARG A 83 5.48 -2.92 14.44
N ASN A 84 4.98 -1.69 14.57
CA ASN A 84 5.10 -0.64 13.54
C ASN A 84 4.39 -0.92 12.21
N ILE A 85 3.52 -1.93 12.16
CA ILE A 85 2.66 -2.20 11.03
C ILE A 85 1.22 -1.90 11.44
N LEU A 86 0.63 -0.89 10.81
CA LEU A 86 -0.80 -0.62 10.91
C LEU A 86 -1.54 -1.47 9.89
N VAL A 87 -2.36 -2.40 10.36
CA VAL A 87 -3.15 -3.29 9.52
C VAL A 87 -4.55 -2.72 9.31
N ARG A 88 -4.99 -2.69 8.06
CA ARG A 88 -6.35 -2.33 7.65
C ARG A 88 -6.91 -3.29 6.61
N LYS A 89 -8.21 -3.47 6.64
CA LYS A 89 -8.94 -4.03 5.48
C LYS A 89 -8.95 -3.01 4.35
N TYR A 90 -8.58 -3.42 3.13
CA TYR A 90 -8.84 -2.58 1.97
C TYR A 90 -10.26 -2.80 1.45
N ALA A 91 -10.89 -1.73 0.97
CA ALA A 91 -12.27 -1.75 0.49
C ALA A 91 -12.33 -2.26 -0.96
N GLY A 92 -13.35 -3.07 -1.26
CA GLY A 92 -13.63 -3.55 -2.60
C GLY A 92 -13.20 -4.99 -2.86
N MET A 93 -12.94 -5.30 -4.13
CA MET A 93 -12.65 -6.67 -4.58
C MET A 93 -11.25 -7.11 -4.12
N PRO A 94 -11.13 -8.24 -3.40
CA PRO A 94 -9.82 -8.76 -3.03
C PRO A 94 -9.03 -9.17 -4.26
N VAL A 95 -7.71 -9.02 -4.19
CA VAL A 95 -6.80 -9.52 -5.23
C VAL A 95 -6.60 -10.99 -4.91
N ARG A 96 -7.41 -11.82 -5.58
CA ARG A 96 -7.48 -13.25 -5.34
C ARG A 96 -7.02 -14.03 -6.55
N PHE A 97 -6.22 -15.05 -6.30
CA PHE A 97 -5.85 -16.08 -7.27
C PHE A 97 -6.53 -17.38 -6.88
N PHE A 98 -7.44 -17.86 -7.72
CA PHE A 98 -8.15 -19.12 -7.47
C PHE A 98 -7.26 -20.32 -7.81
N THR A 99 -7.51 -21.45 -7.16
CA THR A 99 -6.90 -22.72 -7.53
C THR A 99 -7.07 -23.00 -9.03
N GLY A 100 -6.00 -23.44 -9.70
CA GLY A 100 -5.95 -23.67 -11.15
C GLY A 100 -5.63 -22.41 -11.98
N SER A 101 -5.61 -21.22 -11.38
CA SER A 101 -5.19 -20.00 -12.08
C SER A 101 -3.70 -20.01 -12.35
N LYS A 102 -3.29 -19.51 -13.53
CA LYS A 102 -1.88 -19.33 -13.87
C LYS A 102 -1.42 -17.92 -13.50
N VAL A 103 -0.44 -17.83 -12.61
CA VAL A 103 0.10 -16.56 -12.11
C VAL A 103 1.58 -16.41 -12.45
N TRP A 104 2.02 -15.18 -12.67
CA TRP A 104 3.42 -14.85 -12.84
C TRP A 104 4.08 -14.67 -11.47
N VAL A 105 5.13 -15.45 -11.21
CA VAL A 105 5.92 -15.42 -9.98
C VAL A 105 7.35 -15.04 -10.33
N SER A 106 7.98 -14.22 -9.49
CA SER A 106 9.40 -13.88 -9.65
C SER A 106 10.27 -15.13 -9.47
N ASN A 107 11.27 -15.30 -10.33
CA ASN A 107 12.32 -16.30 -10.16
C ASN A 107 13.30 -15.95 -9.02
N ASN A 108 13.15 -14.76 -8.41
CA ASN A 108 14.05 -14.22 -7.40
C ASN A 108 15.52 -14.16 -7.87
N ASP A 109 15.71 -13.90 -9.17
CA ASP A 109 17.01 -13.57 -9.75
C ASP A 109 17.23 -12.05 -9.76
N LEU A 110 18.46 -11.63 -10.09
CA LEU A 110 18.83 -10.20 -10.12
C LEU A 110 17.94 -9.40 -11.10
N ALA A 111 17.65 -9.98 -12.28
CA ALA A 111 16.85 -9.33 -13.30
C ALA A 111 15.33 -9.29 -12.98
N ALA A 112 14.89 -9.94 -11.90
CA ALA A 112 13.47 -10.11 -11.55
C ALA A 112 12.64 -10.74 -12.69
N ASN A 113 13.21 -11.72 -13.38
CA ASN A 113 12.48 -12.48 -14.40
C ASN A 113 11.32 -13.23 -13.77
N THR A 114 10.27 -13.45 -14.56
CA THR A 114 9.06 -14.11 -14.10
C THR A 114 8.90 -15.47 -14.75
N LYS A 115 8.29 -16.40 -14.02
CA LYS A 115 7.79 -17.68 -14.54
C LYS A 115 6.31 -17.81 -14.24
N GLN A 116 5.61 -18.55 -15.08
CA GLN A 116 4.21 -18.84 -14.87
C GLN A 116 4.05 -20.12 -14.05
N ILE A 117 3.29 -20.06 -12.97
CA ILE A 117 3.01 -21.20 -12.08
C ILE A 117 1.50 -21.33 -11.92
N GLU A 118 1.03 -22.57 -11.83
CA GLU A 118 -0.35 -22.88 -11.48
C GLU A 118 -0.55 -22.86 -9.97
N VAL A 119 -1.57 -22.13 -9.54
CA VAL A 119 -1.93 -21.94 -8.14
C VAL A 119 -2.63 -23.19 -7.61
N LYS A 120 -2.11 -23.78 -6.52
CA LYS A 120 -2.63 -25.02 -5.92
C LYS A 120 -3.70 -24.82 -4.83
N THR A 121 -3.86 -23.60 -4.34
CA THR A 121 -4.83 -23.24 -3.31
C THR A 121 -5.31 -21.81 -3.53
N ASN A 122 -6.46 -21.40 -3.01
CA ASN A 122 -6.88 -20.02 -3.13
C ASN A 122 -5.91 -19.11 -2.37
N ILE A 123 -5.42 -18.06 -3.04
CA ILE A 123 -4.45 -17.12 -2.48
C ILE A 123 -5.06 -15.73 -2.51
N ASP A 124 -4.99 -15.02 -1.39
CA ASP A 124 -5.27 -13.59 -1.31
C ASP A 124 -3.96 -12.81 -1.18
N ARG A 125 -3.88 -11.68 -1.88
CA ARG A 125 -2.75 -10.75 -1.80
C ARG A 125 -3.04 -9.59 -0.88
N ALA A 126 -2.24 -9.47 0.17
CA ALA A 126 -2.10 -8.26 0.96
C ALA A 126 -0.97 -7.38 0.39
N MET A 127 -1.02 -6.08 0.70
CA MET A 127 -0.02 -5.11 0.27
C MET A 127 0.46 -4.31 1.48
N LEU A 128 1.72 -4.47 1.83
CA LEU A 128 2.41 -3.58 2.76
C LEU A 128 2.90 -2.37 1.99
N LEU A 129 2.47 -1.19 2.39
CA LEU A 129 2.83 0.09 1.80
C LEU A 129 3.78 0.84 2.74
N GLY A 130 4.88 1.31 2.17
CA GLY A 130 5.69 2.41 2.70
C GLY A 130 5.35 3.72 1.98
N ALA A 131 6.18 4.74 2.22
CA ALA A 131 6.15 5.96 1.43
C ALA A 131 6.63 5.72 -0.01
N GLN A 132 6.24 6.63 -0.91
CA GLN A 132 6.65 6.65 -2.33
C GLN A 132 6.35 5.37 -3.12
N ALA A 133 5.28 4.66 -2.75
CA ALA A 133 4.83 3.41 -3.38
C ALA A 133 4.42 3.53 -4.86
N LEU A 134 4.07 4.73 -5.33
CA LEU A 134 3.54 5.01 -6.67
C LEU A 134 4.19 6.30 -7.21
N ALA A 135 4.64 6.27 -8.46
CA ALA A 135 5.03 7.50 -9.15
C ALA A 135 3.83 8.08 -9.89
N SER A 136 3.66 9.39 -9.76
CA SER A 136 2.74 10.19 -10.57
C SER A 136 3.56 11.16 -11.41
N ALA A 137 3.43 11.04 -12.72
CA ALA A 137 4.02 11.95 -13.69
C ALA A 137 2.93 12.89 -14.21
N TRP A 138 3.30 14.16 -14.36
CA TRP A 138 2.44 15.21 -14.91
C TRP A 138 3.06 15.71 -16.20
N GLY A 139 2.30 15.62 -17.29
CA GLY A 139 2.67 16.27 -18.54
C GLY A 139 2.67 17.78 -18.35
N ALA A 140 3.53 18.47 -19.08
CA ALA A 140 3.51 19.92 -19.16
C ALA A 140 3.36 20.32 -20.62
N THR A 141 2.38 21.17 -20.90
CA THR A 141 2.18 21.77 -22.22
C THR A 141 2.17 23.28 -21.98
N ASN A 142 3.07 24.02 -22.64
CA ASN A 142 3.27 25.47 -22.44
C ASN A 142 3.65 25.89 -21.00
N GLY A 143 4.49 25.09 -20.32
CA GLY A 143 5.08 25.47 -19.02
C GLY A 143 4.21 25.24 -17.78
N GLY A 144 2.96 24.78 -17.95
CA GLY A 144 2.05 24.39 -16.86
C GLY A 144 1.57 22.94 -16.96
N HIS A 145 1.21 22.35 -15.83
CA HIS A 145 0.64 20.99 -15.73
C HIS A 145 -0.88 20.92 -15.93
N PHE A 146 -1.54 22.06 -15.75
CA PHE A 146 -2.96 22.26 -15.97
C PHE A 146 -3.11 23.43 -16.91
N ASN A 147 -4.00 23.29 -17.88
CA ASN A 147 -4.43 24.40 -18.71
C ASN A 147 -5.92 24.64 -18.47
N LEU A 148 -6.28 25.92 -18.44
CA LEU A 148 -7.63 26.38 -18.15
C LEU A 148 -7.98 27.40 -19.23
N VAL A 149 -8.91 27.02 -20.09
CA VAL A 149 -9.43 27.85 -21.16
C VAL A 149 -10.83 28.29 -20.78
N ARG A 150 -11.04 29.60 -20.73
CA ARG A 150 -12.34 30.20 -20.46
C ARG A 150 -12.83 30.91 -21.71
N GLU A 151 -13.96 30.47 -22.23
CA GLU A 151 -14.59 31.07 -23.42
C GLU A 151 -15.99 31.59 -23.08
N LYS A 152 -16.37 32.70 -23.70
CA LYS A 152 -17.72 33.25 -23.56
C LYS A 152 -18.61 32.69 -24.65
N THR A 153 -19.59 31.89 -24.27
CA THR A 153 -20.57 31.30 -25.18
C THR A 153 -21.95 31.96 -25.00
N ASP A 154 -22.88 31.67 -25.92
CA ASP A 154 -24.27 32.16 -25.86
C ASP A 154 -24.38 33.70 -25.74
N ALA A 155 -23.90 34.43 -26.74
CA ALA A 155 -23.93 35.90 -26.78
C ALA A 155 -23.30 36.59 -25.53
N LYS A 156 -22.26 35.99 -24.95
CA LYS A 156 -21.59 36.44 -23.70
C LYS A 156 -22.44 36.33 -22.44
N ASN A 157 -23.53 35.57 -22.50
CA ASN A 157 -24.39 35.28 -21.35
C ASN A 157 -23.88 34.11 -20.51
N ARG A 158 -23.02 33.26 -21.06
CA ARG A 158 -22.43 32.12 -20.35
C ARG A 158 -20.91 32.08 -20.50
N ASP A 159 -20.26 31.66 -19.44
CA ASP A 159 -18.84 31.34 -19.45
C ASP A 159 -18.70 29.82 -19.47
N GLU A 160 -18.01 29.31 -20.47
CA GLU A 160 -17.59 27.92 -20.56
C GLU A 160 -16.15 27.80 -20.08
N LEU A 161 -15.91 26.81 -19.21
CA LEU A 161 -14.61 26.56 -18.60
C LEU A 161 -14.16 25.16 -18.99
N THR A 162 -13.09 25.08 -19.76
CA THR A 162 -12.43 23.82 -20.09
C THR A 162 -11.12 23.73 -19.31
N ILE A 163 -10.93 22.60 -18.62
CA ILE A 163 -9.69 22.31 -17.89
C ILE A 163 -9.11 21.03 -18.50
N ASP A 164 -7.86 21.10 -18.95
CA ASP A 164 -7.12 19.95 -19.48
C ASP A 164 -5.85 19.69 -18.67
N TRP A 165 -5.51 18.42 -18.53
CA TRP A 165 -4.25 17.95 -17.93
C TRP A 165 -3.89 16.56 -18.46
N ILE A 166 -2.60 16.24 -18.40
CA ILE A 166 -2.07 14.92 -18.75
C ILE A 166 -1.37 14.35 -17.51
N THR A 167 -1.80 13.17 -17.07
CA THR A 167 -1.19 12.49 -15.93
C THR A 167 -1.00 11.00 -16.20
N GLY A 168 0.06 10.43 -15.64
CA GLY A 168 0.35 9.00 -15.69
C GLY A 168 0.77 8.49 -14.33
N LEU A 169 0.15 7.38 -13.90
CA LEU A 169 0.50 6.69 -12.66
C LEU A 169 1.20 5.38 -13.00
N LYS A 170 2.35 5.11 -12.39
CA LYS A 170 3.06 3.85 -12.59
C LYS A 170 3.76 3.37 -11.32
N LYS A 171 3.74 2.06 -11.12
CA LYS A 171 4.58 1.41 -10.11
C LYS A 171 6.05 1.46 -10.56
N ILE A 172 6.92 1.96 -9.68
CA ILE A 172 8.35 2.10 -9.96
C ILE A 172 9.17 0.97 -9.34
N ARG A 173 10.25 0.63 -10.03
CA ARG A 173 11.24 -0.38 -9.65
C ARG A 173 12.62 0.22 -9.78
N PHE A 174 13.50 -0.10 -8.85
CA PHE A 174 14.90 0.34 -8.88
C PHE A 174 15.83 -0.86 -8.75
N ALA A 175 16.94 -0.82 -9.49
CA ALA A 175 18.04 -1.75 -9.30
C ALA A 175 18.87 -1.30 -8.09
N ASP A 176 19.22 -2.23 -7.21
CA ASP A 176 20.22 -1.99 -6.17
C ASP A 176 21.64 -1.93 -6.76
N LYS A 177 22.65 -1.68 -5.92
CA LYS A 177 24.06 -1.66 -6.34
C LYS A 177 24.54 -3.00 -6.93
N ASN A 178 23.89 -4.11 -6.56
CA ASN A 178 24.20 -5.45 -7.03
C ASN A 178 23.41 -5.82 -8.30
N GLY A 179 22.61 -4.90 -8.85
CA GLY A 179 21.79 -5.11 -10.04
C GLY A 179 20.46 -5.81 -9.78
N LYS A 180 20.06 -6.07 -8.52
CA LYS A 180 18.76 -6.66 -8.19
C LYS A 180 17.65 -5.64 -8.35
N VAL A 181 16.70 -5.92 -9.23
CA VAL A 181 15.52 -5.07 -9.45
C VAL A 181 14.48 -5.32 -8.36
N ASN A 182 14.17 -4.30 -7.56
CA ASN A 182 13.20 -4.36 -6.46
C ASN A 182 12.04 -3.38 -6.67
N ASP A 183 10.83 -3.78 -6.26
CA ASP A 183 9.67 -2.88 -6.19
C ASP A 183 9.88 -1.84 -5.08
N HIS A 184 9.66 -0.56 -5.38
CA HIS A 184 9.94 0.50 -4.42
C HIS A 184 8.74 0.82 -3.54
N GLY A 185 8.89 0.82 -2.21
CA GLY A 185 7.84 1.31 -1.30
C GLY A 185 6.63 0.38 -1.14
N VAL A 186 6.66 -0.86 -1.67
CA VAL A 186 5.59 -1.86 -1.49
C VAL A 186 6.17 -3.26 -1.35
N ILE A 187 5.61 -4.06 -0.45
CA ILE A 187 5.82 -5.51 -0.37
C ILE A 187 4.46 -6.20 -0.58
N ALA A 188 4.41 -7.13 -1.54
CA ALA A 188 3.26 -8.00 -1.72
C ALA A 188 3.36 -9.20 -0.77
N VAL A 189 2.26 -9.51 -0.08
CA VAL A 189 2.19 -10.63 0.87
C VAL A 189 1.06 -11.54 0.42
N ASP A 190 1.43 -12.67 -0.17
CA ASP A 190 0.50 -13.67 -0.68
C ASP A 190 0.29 -14.75 0.38
N THR A 191 -0.95 -14.99 0.79
CA THR A 191 -1.29 -16.01 1.78
C THR A 191 -2.38 -16.94 1.26
N ALA A 192 -2.27 -18.23 1.58
CA ALA A 192 -3.34 -19.18 1.33
C ALA A 192 -4.59 -18.82 2.15
N VAL A 193 -5.77 -18.87 1.54
CA VAL A 193 -7.06 -18.57 2.18
C VAL A 193 -8.07 -19.69 1.95
N ARG A 194 -8.95 -19.88 2.93
CA ARG A 194 -10.10 -20.78 2.81
C ARG A 194 -11.36 -19.96 2.47
N LEU A 195 -12.09 -20.40 1.44
CA LEU A 195 -13.35 -19.78 1.00
C LEU A 195 -14.52 -20.29 1.83
#